data_AF-A0A640W3Q3-F1
#
_entry.id   AF-A0A640W3Q3-F1
#
_cell.length_a   1.000
_cell.length_b   1.000
_cell.length_c   1.000
_cell.angle_alpha   90.00
_cell.angle_beta   90.00
_cell.angle_gamma   90.00
#
_symmetry.space_group_name_H-M   'P 1'
#
loop_
_entity.id
_entity.type
_entity.pdbx_description
1 polymer ?
#
loop_
_entity_poly.entity_id
_entity_poly.type
_entity_poly.pdbx_seq_one_letter_code
_entity_poly.pdbx_strand_id
1 'polypeptide(L)' 'MERIAQHAHCHICGKAIPYGETLCSDECKEKYESFVKKRKMYLYLMYIALALLIVIFIFSYL' A
#
# COMPACT_ATOMS: atom_id res chain seq x y z
N MET A 1 8.08 28.08 24.69
CA MET A 1 7.48 27.24 23.65
C MET A 1 8.36 26.03 23.49
N GLU A 2 7.97 24.90 24.06
CA GLU A 2 8.74 23.66 24.01
C GLU A 2 8.67 23.12 22.57
N ARG A 3 9.82 22.91 21.93
CA ARG A 3 9.88 22.31 20.59
C ARG A 3 9.60 20.83 20.74
N ILE A 4 8.34 20.42 20.59
CA ILE A 4 7.99 19.01 20.45
C ILE A 4 8.77 18.50 19.25
N ALA A 5 9.75 17.61 19.48
CA ALA A 5 10.51 17.00 18.41
C ALA A 5 9.52 16.28 17.48
N GLN A 6 9.49 16.73 16.22
CA GLN A 6 8.69 16.07 15.21
C GLN A 6 9.22 14.64 15.07
N HIS A 7 8.34 13.68 15.28
CA HIS A 7 8.61 12.25 15.08
C HIS A 7 7.51 11.70 14.18
N ALA A 8 7.85 10.70 13.40
CA ALA A 8 6.90 9.91 12.65
C ALA A 8 6.65 8.58 13.38
N HIS A 9 5.63 7.84 12.97
CA HIS A 9 5.38 6.48 13.46
C HIS A 9 5.63 5.49 12.32
N CYS A 10 6.26 4.36 12.64
CA CYS A 10 6.45 3.26 11.71
C CYS A 10 5.10 2.79 11.15
N HIS A 11 4.98 2.70 9.82
CA HIS A 11 3.74 2.33 9.16
C HIS A 11 3.28 0.88 9.43
N ILE A 12 4.16 0.04 9.98
CA ILE A 12 3.88 -1.38 10.22
C ILE A 12 3.61 -1.70 11.69
N CYS A 13 4.36 -1.12 12.62
CA CYS A 13 4.26 -1.46 14.05
C CYS A 13 3.97 -0.26 14.97
N GLY A 14 3.93 0.97 14.43
CA GLY A 14 3.60 2.18 15.19
C GLY A 14 4.72 2.74 16.08
N LYS A 15 5.92 2.13 16.09
CA LYS A 15 7.06 2.65 16.85
C LYS A 15 7.40 4.08 16.41
N ALA A 16 7.66 4.98 17.37
CA ALA A 16 8.15 6.32 17.07
C ALA A 16 9.52 6.25 16.38
N ILE A 17 9.66 6.97 15.28
CA ILE A 17 10.85 7.02 14.43
C ILE A 17 11.20 8.48 14.11
N PRO A 18 12.46 8.77 13.75
CA PRO A 18 12.86 10.10 13.32
C PRO A 18 11.99 10.61 12.17
N TYR A 19 11.71 11.92 12.17
CA TYR A 19 10.99 12.53 11.07
C TYR A 19 11.76 12.37 9.75
N GLY A 20 11.08 11.91 8.70
CA GLY A 20 11.66 11.59 7.39
C GLY A 20 11.83 10.09 7.13
N GLU A 21 11.81 9.26 8.17
CA GLU A 21 11.73 7.80 8.03
C GLU A 21 10.27 7.32 8.08
N THR A 22 10.01 6.15 7.51
CA THR A 22 8.65 5.56 7.45
C THR A 22 8.57 4.17 8.10
N LEU A 23 9.71 3.52 8.34
CA LEU A 23 9.82 2.16 8.85
C LEU A 23 10.96 2.10 9.87
N CYS A 24 10.76 1.37 10.98
CA CYS A 24 11.71 1.36 12.09
C CYS A 24 12.78 0.25 12.04
N SER A 25 12.63 -0.74 11.15
CA SER A 25 13.53 -1.90 11.08
C SER A 25 13.40 -2.64 9.75
N ASP A 26 14.41 -3.45 9.43
CA ASP A 26 14.39 -4.32 8.24
C ASP A 26 13.22 -5.31 8.26
N GLU A 27 12.85 -5.82 9.43
CA GLU A 27 11.66 -6.68 9.58
C GLU A 27 10.37 -5.95 9.18
N CYS A 28 10.22 -4.68 9.58
CA CYS A 28 9.08 -3.86 9.15
C CYS A 28 9.13 -3.58 7.64
N LYS A 29 10.33 -3.41 7.08
CA LYS A 29 10.52 -3.21 5.63
C LYS A 29 10.13 -4.44 4.82
N GLU A 30 10.56 -5.62 5.23
CA GLU A 30 10.18 -6.88 4.57
C GLU A 30 8.66 -7.11 4.63
N LYS A 31 8.05 -6.87 5.80
CA LYS A 31 6.58 -6.90 5.96
C LYS A 31 5.90 -5.91 5.00
N TYR A 32 6.37 -4.67 4.95
CA TYR A 32 5.84 -3.66 4.05
C TYR A 32 5.96 -4.06 2.57
N GLU A 33 7.11 -4.57 2.15
CA GLU A 33 7.33 -5.06 0.79
C GLU A 33 6.39 -6.21 0.43
N SER A 34 6.17 -7.14 1.37
CA SER A 34 5.20 -8.23 1.20
C SER A 34 3.76 -7.70 1.02
N PHE A 35 3.37 -6.66 1.78
CA PHE A 35 2.08 -6.00 1.63
C PHE A 35 1.95 -5.28 0.29
N VAL A 36 3.00 -4.57 -0.13
CA VAL A 36 3.03 -3.88 -1.44
C VAL A 36 2.92 -4.90 -2.58
N LYS A 37 3.62 -6.04 -2.50
CA LYS A 37 3.53 -7.10 -3.51
C LYS A 37 2.12 -7.68 -3.61
N LYS A 38 1.49 -7.97 -2.47
CA LYS A 38 0.10 -8.44 -2.42
C LYS A 38 -0.86 -7.39 -2.99
N ARG A 39 -0.71 -6.12 -2.60
CA ARG A 39 -1.53 -5.01 -3.11
C ARG A 39 -1.41 -4.87 -4.62
N LYS A 40 -0.21 -4.98 -5.19
CA LYS A 40 0.00 -4.97 -6.66
C LYS A 40 -0.75 -6.11 -7.33
N MET A 41 -0.71 -7.32 -6.77
CA MET A 41 -1.47 -8.46 -7.30
C MET A 41 -2.98 -8.19 -7.29
N TYR A 42 -3.53 -7.68 -6.19
CA TYR A 42 -4.95 -7.33 -6.12
C TYR A 42 -5.34 -6.23 -7.11
N LEU A 43 -4.48 -5.23 -7.32
CA LEU A 43 -4.72 -4.20 -8.34
C LEU A 43 -4.78 -4.79 -9.75
N TYR A 44 -3.88 -5.71 -10.10
CA TYR A 44 -3.93 -6.37 -11.40
C TYR A 44 -5.20 -7.20 -11.57
N LEU A 45 -5.60 -7.96 -10.54
CA LEU A 45 -6.86 -8.72 -10.57
C LEU A 45 -8.07 -7.80 -10.76
N MET A 46 -8.09 -6.65 -10.06
CA MET A 46 -9.15 -5.64 -10.22
C MET A 46 -9.22 -5.12 -11.66
N TYR A 47 -8.07 -4.79 -12.27
CA TYR A 47 -8.04 -4.32 -13.66
C TYR A 47 -8.49 -5.39 -14.66
N ILE A 48 -8.10 -6.65 -14.45
CA ILE A 48 -8.57 -7.77 -15.29
C ILE A 48 -10.08 -7.93 -15.15
N ALA A 49 -10.62 -7.92 -13.93
CA ALA A 49 -12.06 -8.02 -13.70
C ALA A 49 -12.82 -6.86 -14.38
N LEU A 50 -12.29 -5.64 -14.27
CA LEU A 50 -12.90 -4.45 -14.89
C LEU A 50 -12.85 -4.52 -16.42
N ALA A 51 -11.75 -5.01 -17.01
CA ALA A 51 -11.65 -5.24 -18.45
C ALA A 51 -12.66 -6.30 -18.93
N LEU A 52 -12.82 -7.41 -18.20
CA LEU A 52 -13.81 -8.44 -18.52
C LEU A 52 -15.24 -7.90 -18.46
N LEU A 53 -15.56 -7.09 -17.45
CA LEU A 53 -16.87 -6.44 -17.35
C LEU A 53 -17.15 -5.54 -18.55
N ILE A 54 -16.16 -4.74 -18.99
CA ILE A 54 -16.30 -3.90 -20.18
C ILE A 54 -16.52 -4.76 -21.43
N VAL A 55 -15.77 -5.85 -21.59
CA VAL A 55 -15.92 -6.76 -22.74
C VAL A 55 -17.33 -7.36 -22.76
N ILE A 56 -17.81 -7.91 -21.64
CA ILE A 56 -19.17 -8.47 -21.51
C ILE A 56 -20.22 -7.41 -21.83
N PHE A 57 -20.04 -6.19 -21.29
CA PHE A 57 -20.93 -5.08 -21.55
C PHE A 57 -20.99 -4.77 -23.05
N ILE A 58 -19.84 -4.60 -23.73
CA ILE A 58 -19.81 -4.35 -25.18
C ILE A 58 -20.50 -5.47 -25.97
N PHE A 59 -20.20 -6.74 -25.67
CA PHE A 59 -20.83 -7.88 -26.33
C PHE A 59 -22.35 -7.98 -26.07
N SER A 60 -22.86 -7.44 -24.96
CA SER A 60 -24.30 -7.44 -24.67
C SER A 60 -25.11 -6.45 -25.52
N TYR A 61 -24.46 -5.44 -26.10
CA TYR A 61 -25.09 -4.45 -26.99
C TYR A 61 -24.80 -4.67 -28.49
N LEU A 62 -24.08 -5.75 -28.82
CA LEU A 62 -23.75 -6.14 -30.19
C LEU A 62 -24.70 -7.25 -30.65
#